data_AF-A0A519W9H5-F1
#
_entry.id   AF-A0A519W9H5-F1
#
_cell.length_a   1.000
_cell.length_b   1.000
_cell.length_c   1.000
_cell.angle_alpha   90.00
_cell.angle_beta   90.00
_cell.angle_gamma   90.00
#
_symmetry.space_group_name_H-M   'P 1'
#
loop_
_entity.id
_entity.type
_entity.pdbx_description
1 polymer ?
#
loop_
_entity_poly.entity_id
_entity_poly.type
_entity_poly.pdbx_seq_one_letter_code
_entity_poly.pdbx_strand_id
1 'polypeptide(L)'
;FSTLHPKYKTPYKGNLVILILVGIFAAFVPGDVVGHMTSIGTLFAFMLVCLAVIILRKTNPELPRQFKTPWVPFLPILGIVACGAMIFGLGLENWIRLAAWLVLGFIIYFGYSRKHSHLNNPGKTE
;
A
#
# COMPACT_ATOMS: atom_id res chain seq x y z
N PHE A 1 7.97 15.11 -13.28
CA PHE A 1 6.77 15.37 -12.46
C PHE A 1 6.96 16.54 -11.49
N SER A 2 7.39 17.72 -11.95
CA SER A 2 7.83 18.83 -11.06
C SER A 2 7.34 20.23 -11.46
N THR A 3 6.56 20.37 -12.54
CA THR A 3 5.90 21.65 -12.85
C THR A 3 4.60 21.76 -12.08
N LEU A 4 4.68 22.29 -10.86
CA LEU A 4 3.54 22.62 -10.03
C LEU A 4 2.83 23.86 -10.58
N HIS A 5 1.50 23.92 -10.48
CA HIS A 5 0.76 25.11 -10.88
C HIS A 5 1.23 26.32 -10.05
N PRO A 6 1.62 27.46 -10.67
CA PRO A 6 2.22 28.59 -9.95
C PRO A 6 1.36 29.22 -8.84
N LYS A 7 0.03 29.01 -8.84
CA LYS A 7 -0.90 29.57 -7.84
C LYS A 7 -1.39 28.53 -6.82
N TYR A 8 -1.64 27.29 -7.25
CA TYR A 8 -2.23 26.24 -6.41
C TYR A 8 -1.24 25.17 -5.97
N LYS A 9 0.02 25.23 -6.46
CA LYS A 9 1.08 24.25 -6.21
C LYS A 9 0.63 22.79 -6.43
N THR A 10 -0.38 22.57 -7.25
CA THR A 10 -0.91 21.23 -7.57
C THR A 10 -0.24 20.72 -8.85
N PRO A 11 0.12 19.42 -8.92
CA PRO A 11 0.67 18.80 -10.11
C PRO A 11 -0.44 18.55 -11.14
N TYR A 12 -0.99 19.62 -11.73
CA TYR A 12 -2.17 19.55 -12.61
C TYR A 12 -1.96 18.67 -13.84
N LYS A 13 -0.75 18.67 -14.44
CA LYS A 13 -0.42 17.80 -15.58
C LYS A 13 -0.46 16.32 -15.19
N GLY A 14 0.02 15.99 -13.98
CA GLY A 14 -0.02 14.61 -13.48
C GLY A 14 -1.45 14.16 -13.18
N ASN A 15 -2.24 15.04 -12.56
CA ASN A 15 -3.63 14.74 -12.26
C ASN A 15 -4.48 14.53 -13.52
N LEU A 16 -4.25 15.33 -14.57
CA LEU A 16 -4.98 15.20 -15.84
C LEU A 16 -4.67 13.87 -16.55
N VAL A 17 -3.40 13.44 -16.57
CA VAL A 17 -3.01 12.15 -17.15
C VAL A 17 -3.65 10.99 -16.40
N ILE A 18 -3.63 11.04 -15.06
CA ILE A 18 -4.27 10.02 -14.22
C ILE A 18 -5.78 10.02 -14.46
N LEU A 19 -6.43 11.19 -14.54
CA LEU A 19 -7.87 11.31 -14.77
C LEU A 19 -8.29 10.69 -16.11
N ILE A 20 -7.54 10.97 -17.19
CA ILE A 20 -7.83 10.40 -18.52
C ILE A 20 -7.63 8.89 -18.48
N LEU A 21 -6.51 8.42 -17.94
CA LEU A 21 -6.19 7.00 -17.90
C LEU A 21 -7.20 6.22 -17.05
N VAL A 22 -7.43 6.64 -15.81
CA VAL A 22 -8.40 6.00 -14.91
C VAL A 22 -9.82 6.13 -15.46
N GLY A 23 -10.19 7.24 -16.07
CA GLY A 23 -11.50 7.44 -16.68
C GLY A 23 -11.78 6.46 -17.82
N ILE A 24 -10.78 6.20 -18.68
CA ILE A 24 -10.88 5.17 -19.73
C ILE A 24 -11.04 3.79 -19.09
N PHE A 25 -10.17 3.42 -18.14
CA PHE A 25 -10.27 2.12 -17.47
C PHE A 25 -11.62 1.94 -16.74
N ALA A 26 -12.15 2.99 -16.10
CA ALA A 26 -13.44 2.96 -15.42
C ALA A 26 -14.63 2.81 -16.38
N ALA A 27 -14.52 3.26 -17.63
CA ALA A 27 -15.58 3.10 -18.63
C ALA A 27 -15.67 1.67 -19.19
N PHE A 28 -14.56 0.93 -19.20
CA PHE A 28 -14.49 -0.43 -19.77
C PHE A 28 -14.48 -1.56 -18.73
N VAL A 29 -14.11 -1.27 -17.48
CA VAL A 29 -13.98 -2.30 -16.43
C VAL A 29 -15.20 -2.28 -15.50
N PRO A 30 -15.85 -3.43 -15.24
CA PRO A 30 -16.97 -3.51 -14.31
C PRO A 30 -16.57 -3.07 -12.89
N GLY A 31 -17.39 -2.21 -12.28
CA GLY A 31 -17.12 -1.64 -10.96
C GLY A 31 -17.09 -2.68 -9.82
N ASP A 32 -17.81 -3.79 -9.98
CA ASP A 32 -17.81 -4.91 -9.04
C ASP A 32 -16.42 -5.58 -8.97
N VAL A 33 -15.80 -5.88 -10.12
CA VAL A 33 -14.48 -6.51 -10.17
C VAL A 33 -13.41 -5.61 -9.55
N VAL A 34 -13.43 -4.31 -9.88
CA VAL A 34 -12.50 -3.32 -9.33
C VAL A 34 -12.73 -3.11 -7.83
N GLY A 35 -13.99 -3.11 -7.39
CA GLY A 35 -14.38 -2.99 -5.98
C GLY A 35 -13.82 -4.15 -5.17
N HIS A 36 -14.03 -5.39 -5.61
CA HIS A 36 -13.47 -6.57 -4.95
C HIS A 36 -11.94 -6.52 -4.89
N MET A 37 -11.26 -6.18 -5.98
CA MET A 37 -9.79 -6.05 -6.02
C MET A 37 -9.28 -4.97 -5.05
N THR A 38 -9.95 -3.82 -4.97
CA THR A 38 -9.56 -2.71 -4.11
C THR A 38 -9.75 -3.04 -2.64
N SER A 39 -10.90 -3.62 -2.25
CA SER A 39 -11.19 -4.02 -0.88
C SER A 39 -10.16 -5.02 -0.33
N ILE A 40 -9.71 -5.98 -1.14
CA ILE A 40 -8.68 -6.94 -0.73
C ILE A 40 -7.34 -6.24 -0.50
N GLY A 41 -6.96 -5.34 -1.41
CA GLY A 41 -5.71 -4.59 -1.31
C GLY A 41 -5.66 -3.73 -0.04
N THR A 42 -6.76 -3.07 0.32
CA THR A 42 -6.84 -2.24 1.53
C THR A 42 -6.84 -3.09 2.80
N LEU A 43 -7.56 -4.22 2.83
CA LEU A 43 -7.54 -5.16 3.95
C LEU A 43 -6.13 -5.74 4.17
N PHE A 44 -5.43 -6.08 3.09
CA PHE A 44 -4.04 -6.54 3.16
C PHE A 44 -3.09 -5.45 3.68
N ALA A 45 -3.23 -4.22 3.18
CA ALA A 45 -2.47 -3.09 3.70
C ALA A 45 -2.73 -2.84 5.19
N PHE A 46 -3.99 -2.96 5.66
CA PHE A 46 -4.32 -2.85 7.08
C PHE A 46 -3.68 -3.95 7.92
N MET A 47 -3.67 -5.21 7.46
CA MET A 47 -2.94 -6.27 8.16
C MET A 47 -1.44 -5.96 8.27
N LEU A 48 -0.81 -5.48 7.19
CA LEU A 48 0.60 -5.07 7.20
C LEU A 48 0.87 -3.91 8.14
N VAL A 49 -0.02 -2.92 8.20
CA VAL A 49 0.09 -1.79 9.14
C VAL A 49 -0.03 -2.26 10.59
N CYS A 50 -1.00 -3.14 10.90
CA CYS A 50 -1.13 -3.73 12.23
C CYS A 50 0.14 -4.51 12.63
N LEU A 51 0.72 -5.27 11.71
CA LEU A 51 1.98 -5.98 11.93
C LEU A 51 3.15 -5.00 12.12
N ALA A 52 3.24 -3.98 11.27
CA ALA A 52 4.28 -2.95 11.33
C ALA A 52 4.26 -2.19 12.66
N VAL A 53 3.09 -1.93 13.24
CA VAL A 53 2.96 -1.33 14.58
C VAL A 53 3.56 -2.23 15.66
N ILE A 54 3.35 -3.55 15.60
CA ILE A 54 3.94 -4.51 16.54
C ILE A 54 5.46 -4.53 16.38
N ILE A 55 5.96 -4.58 15.13
CA ILE A 55 7.39 -4.59 14.82
C ILE A 55 8.06 -3.29 15.31
N LEU A 56 7.50 -2.13 14.97
CA LEU A 56 8.05 -0.83 15.34
C LEU A 56 8.13 -0.65 16.87
N ARG A 57 7.19 -1.24 17.62
CA ARG A 57 7.25 -1.23 19.09
C ARG A 57 8.37 -2.09 19.65
N LYS A 58 8.77 -3.17 18.98
CA LYS A 58 9.92 -4.00 19.37
C LYS A 58 11.26 -3.41 18.90
N THR A 59 11.32 -2.88 17.69
CA THR A 59 12.58 -2.42 17.08
C THR A 59 13.00 -1.02 17.56
N ASN A 60 12.06 -0.09 17.76
CA ASN A 60 12.37 1.28 18.18
C ASN A 60 11.42 1.73 19.33
N PRO A 61 11.72 1.35 20.57
CA PRO A 61 10.89 1.66 21.72
C PRO A 61 10.95 3.14 22.15
N GLU A 62 12.07 3.85 21.90
CA GLU A 62 12.32 5.20 22.42
C GLU A 62 11.79 6.36 21.55
N LEU A 63 11.15 6.07 20.42
CA LEU A 63 10.61 7.11 19.54
C LEU A 63 9.49 7.91 20.24
N PRO A 64 9.53 9.27 20.21
CA PRO A 64 8.48 10.10 20.78
C PRO A 64 7.18 9.93 19.97
N ARG A 65 6.22 9.19 20.53
CA ARG A 65 4.90 8.95 19.92
C ARG A 65 3.88 9.96 20.44
N GLN A 66 3.44 10.89 19.60
CA GLN A 66 2.40 11.88 19.92
C GLN A 66 1.03 11.23 20.17
N PHE A 67 0.74 10.10 19.52
CA PHE A 67 -0.43 9.27 19.77
C PHE A 67 0.02 7.84 20.09
N LYS A 68 -0.38 7.33 21.26
CA LYS A 68 -0.16 5.94 21.67
C LYS A 68 -1.48 5.19 21.57
N THR A 69 -1.52 4.15 20.74
CA THR A 69 -2.64 3.22 20.76
C THR A 69 -2.76 2.60 22.16
N PRO A 70 -3.91 2.73 22.85
CA PRO A 70 -4.16 2.05 24.12
C PRO A 70 -4.14 0.53 23.85
N TRP A 71 -3.72 -0.31 24.79
CA TRP A 71 -3.82 -1.78 24.65
C TRP A 71 -3.06 -2.42 23.46
N VAL A 72 -1.83 -2.00 23.20
CA VAL A 72 -0.93 -2.78 22.31
C VAL A 72 -0.22 -3.84 23.13
N PRO A 73 -0.19 -5.13 22.71
CA PRO A 73 -0.41 -5.64 21.35
C PRO A 73 -1.82 -6.16 21.01
N PHE A 74 -2.77 -6.14 21.94
CA PHE A 74 -4.11 -6.71 21.74
C PHE A 74 -4.90 -6.05 20.61
N LEU A 75 -4.92 -4.71 20.54
CA LEU A 75 -5.63 -3.98 19.48
C LEU A 75 -5.13 -4.33 18.06
N PRO A 76 -3.81 -4.29 17.77
CA PRO A 76 -3.30 -4.72 16.47
C PRO A 76 -3.61 -6.18 16.14
N ILE A 77 -3.58 -7.08 17.12
CA ILE A 77 -3.90 -8.50 16.90
C ILE A 77 -5.38 -8.65 16.53
N LEU A 78 -6.30 -7.98 17.23
CA LEU A 78 -7.72 -7.96 16.89
C LEU A 78 -7.95 -7.38 15.48
N GLY A 79 -7.19 -6.34 15.09
CA GLY A 79 -7.22 -5.79 13.73
C GLY A 79 -6.81 -6.81 12.68
N ILE A 80 -5.74 -7.58 12.93
CA ILE A 80 -5.30 -8.67 12.03
C ILE A 80 -6.36 -9.76 11.95
N VAL A 81 -6.95 -10.17 13.08
CA VAL A 81 -7.99 -11.20 13.13
C VAL A 81 -9.25 -10.75 12.40
N ALA A 82 -9.70 -9.52 12.60
CA ALA A 82 -10.88 -8.97 11.94
C ALA A 82 -10.67 -8.80 10.43
N CYS A 83 -9.52 -8.26 10.01
CA CYS A 83 -9.18 -8.14 8.59
C CYS A 83 -9.01 -9.52 7.93
N GLY A 84 -8.36 -10.46 8.63
CA GLY A 84 -8.22 -11.85 8.19
C GLY A 84 -9.58 -12.52 8.02
N ALA A 85 -10.48 -12.39 9.00
CA ALA A 85 -11.83 -12.95 8.94
C ALA A 85 -12.63 -12.41 7.73
N MET A 86 -12.53 -11.10 7.45
CA MET A 86 -13.15 -10.53 6.24
C MET A 86 -12.53 -11.07 4.95
N ILE A 87 -11.21 -11.28 4.91
CA ILE A 87 -10.53 -11.87 3.75
C ILE A 87 -10.95 -13.33 3.55
N PHE A 88 -11.10 -14.11 4.62
CA PHE A 88 -11.59 -15.50 4.56
C PHE A 88 -13.05 -15.58 4.08
N GLY A 89 -13.89 -14.61 4.46
CA GLY A 89 -15.27 -14.52 3.97
C GLY A 89 -15.40 -14.19 2.49
N LEU A 90 -14.32 -13.70 1.84
CA LEU A 90 -14.34 -13.24 0.45
C LEU A 90 -14.03 -14.33 -0.60
N GLY A 91 -13.88 -15.61 -0.22
CA GLY A 91 -13.70 -16.72 -1.18
C GLY A 91 -12.31 -16.82 -1.83
N LEU A 92 -12.03 -17.99 -2.41
CA LEU A 92 -10.71 -18.38 -2.93
C LEU A 92 -10.23 -17.57 -4.16
N GLU A 93 -11.15 -17.03 -4.97
CA GLU A 93 -10.81 -16.20 -6.13
C GLU A 93 -9.99 -14.96 -5.76
N ASN A 94 -10.24 -14.42 -4.58
CA ASN A 94 -9.61 -13.20 -4.08
C ASN A 94 -8.18 -13.45 -3.59
N TRP A 95 -7.90 -14.63 -3.05
CA TRP A 95 -6.56 -15.07 -2.70
C TRP A 95 -5.66 -15.25 -3.92
N ILE A 96 -6.21 -15.81 -5.01
CA ILE A 96 -5.46 -16.02 -6.26
C ILE A 96 -5.10 -14.67 -6.89
N ARG A 97 -6.01 -13.69 -6.90
CA ARG A 97 -5.72 -12.33 -7.40
C ARG A 97 -4.65 -11.62 -6.58
N LEU A 98 -4.69 -11.74 -5.25
CA LEU A 98 -3.66 -11.19 -4.36
C LEU A 98 -2.30 -11.84 -4.62
N ALA A 99 -2.26 -13.17 -4.68
CA ALA A 99 -1.03 -13.92 -4.96
C ALA A 99 -0.46 -13.56 -6.33
N ALA A 100 -1.29 -13.48 -7.37
CA ALA A 100 -0.87 -13.07 -8.71
C ALA A 100 -0.29 -11.66 -8.72
N TRP A 101 -0.91 -10.70 -8.03
CA TRP A 101 -0.42 -9.32 -7.95
C TRP A 101 0.88 -9.21 -7.15
N LEU A 102 0.99 -9.98 -6.06
CA LEU A 102 2.19 -10.05 -5.23
C LEU A 102 3.36 -10.68 -5.99
N VAL A 103 3.10 -11.74 -6.77
CA VAL A 103 4.08 -12.34 -7.69
C VAL A 103 4.49 -11.37 -8.77
N LEU A 104 3.56 -10.64 -9.40
CA LEU A 104 3.87 -9.60 -10.38
C LEU A 104 4.74 -8.49 -9.76
N GLY A 105 4.39 -8.05 -8.55
CA GLY A 105 5.17 -7.09 -7.77
C GLY A 105 6.58 -7.59 -7.49
N PHE A 106 6.74 -8.86 -7.12
CA PHE A 106 8.05 -9.48 -6.96
C PHE A 106 8.83 -9.58 -8.26
N ILE A 107 8.21 -9.94 -9.38
CA ILE A 107 8.86 -10.00 -10.69
C ILE A 107 9.40 -8.61 -11.08
N ILE A 108 8.60 -7.57 -10.92
CA ILE A 108 9.02 -6.18 -11.19
C ILE A 108 10.10 -5.75 -10.19
N TYR A 109 9.97 -6.08 -8.91
CA TYR A 109 10.95 -5.73 -7.89
C TYR A 109 12.30 -6.41 -8.15
N PHE A 110 12.34 -7.72 -8.39
CA PHE A 110 13.57 -8.44 -8.68
C PHE A 110 14.15 -8.07 -10.07
N GLY A 111 13.30 -7.79 -11.05
CA GLY A 111 13.71 -7.39 -12.40
C GLY A 111 14.26 -5.96 -12.50
N TYR A 112 13.60 -4.99 -11.85
CA TYR A 112 13.93 -3.56 -11.92
C TYR A 112 14.56 -3.03 -10.64
N SER A 113 13.96 -3.28 -9.47
CA SER A 113 14.39 -2.69 -8.19
C SER A 113 15.76 -3.18 -7.75
N ARG A 114 16.14 -4.44 -8.02
CA ARG A 114 17.48 -4.95 -7.69
C ARG A 114 18.61 -4.21 -8.43
N LYS A 115 18.33 -3.63 -9.62
CA LYS A 115 19.31 -2.90 -10.43
C LYS A 115 19.32 -1.38 -10.19
N HIS A 116 18.33 -0.83 -9.49
CA HIS A 116 18.22 0.61 -9.16
C HIS A 116 18.27 0.91 -7.65
N SER A 117 18.51 -0.09 -6.79
CA SER A 117 18.71 0.13 -5.36
C SER A 117 19.99 0.94 -5.11
N HIS A 118 19.82 2.25 -4.85
CA HIS A 118 20.80 3.17 -4.27
C HIS A 118 21.13 2.80 -2.79
N LEU A 119 21.37 1.53 -2.49
CA LEU A 119 21.85 1.07 -1.18
C LEU A 119 23.38 0.97 -1.10
N ASN A 120 24.10 1.39 -2.16
CA ASN A 120 25.57 1.41 -2.20
C ASN A 120 26.16 2.81 -2.50
N ASN A 121 25.54 3.90 -2.04
CA ASN A 121 26.25 5.19 -2.05
C ASN A 121 26.04 5.98 -0.74
N PRO A 122 26.86 5.73 0.30
CA PRO A 122 26.87 6.51 1.54
C PRO A 122 27.58 7.86 1.32
N GLY A 123 27.15 8.67 0.36
CA GLY A 123 27.93 9.85 -0.04
C GLY A 123 27.25 10.87 -0.94
N LYS A 124 25.99 11.26 -0.67
CA LYS A 124 25.46 12.56 -1.12
C LYS A 124 24.61 13.20 -0.03
N THR A 125 25.31 13.65 1.02
CA THR A 125 25.00 14.93 1.65
C THR A 125 25.22 16.02 0.61
N GLU A 126 24.17 16.80 0.33
CA GLU A 126 24.13 18.26 0.11
C GLU A 126 22.72 18.67 -0.33
#